data_AF-A0A519CBX3-F1
#
_entry.id   AF-A0A519CBX3-F1
#
_cell.length_a   1.000
_cell.length_b   1.000
_cell.length_c   1.000
_cell.angle_alpha   90.00
_cell.angle_beta   90.00
_cell.angle_gamma   90.00
#
_symmetry.space_group_name_H-M   'P 1'
#
loop_
_entity.id
_entity.type
_entity.pdbx_description
1 polymer ?
#
loop_
_entity_poly.entity_id
_entity_poly.type
_entity_poly.pdbx_seq_one_letter_code
_entity_poly.pdbx_strand_id
1 'polypeptide(L)'
;MNKLTKIISLGVVTILAIFLISLVINSNPEPIDEITLDEITLDEKITLDEITLDEITLDEITLDEITLDEITLDELLKNYFSSHVIKKNNNLDFDTYFTENDLIRYKQKLQIQDEVRFELSSEKLELYEKLKPNKNTIVIYPIFTSAAYSDNGFYDYYSGDCDESCLNNISFKNPEFTYDSSGITTQILHILGYNFITDIDVDKNPEILEKYETVILLHNEYVTQKMFDTITSHPNLIFLSPNALYAEIKVDYDNSTITLIRGHDYPPEVSNAFGYEIEEKFHKYESDGDCINWEFFKIENGYHLNCYPDGSIHYNLGLIAKIKDL
;
A
#
# COMPACT_ATOMS: atom_id res chain seq x y z
N MET A 1 30.06 -25.24 -54.94
CA MET A 1 28.91 -24.31 -54.99
C MET A 1 29.14 -23.18 -53.98
N ASN A 2 28.95 -21.94 -54.45
CA ASN A 2 28.75 -20.65 -53.75
C ASN A 2 28.49 -20.70 -52.23
N LYS A 3 29.22 -19.93 -51.39
CA LYS A 3 29.05 -18.50 -51.01
C LYS A 3 27.97 -18.30 -49.93
N LEU A 4 28.29 -17.42 -48.96
CA LEU A 4 27.39 -16.69 -48.04
C LEU A 4 26.85 -17.50 -46.81
N THR A 5 26.87 -17.04 -45.55
CA THR A 5 27.36 -15.81 -44.90
C THR A 5 27.26 -15.91 -43.36
N LYS A 6 28.24 -15.30 -42.67
CA LYS A 6 28.15 -14.31 -41.57
C LYS A 6 27.53 -14.61 -40.18
N ILE A 7 28.37 -14.24 -39.19
CA ILE A 7 28.14 -13.63 -37.86
C ILE A 7 28.40 -14.55 -36.67
N ILE A 8 29.68 -14.68 -36.29
CA ILE A 8 30.12 -14.70 -34.88
C ILE A 8 31.48 -13.96 -34.85
N SER A 9 31.43 -12.63 -34.80
CA SER A 9 32.59 -11.74 -34.64
C SER A 9 32.08 -10.34 -34.32
N LEU A 10 31.69 -10.11 -33.06
CA LEU A 10 31.53 -8.81 -32.40
C LEU A 10 31.07 -9.09 -30.97
N GLY A 11 31.97 -9.07 -29.99
CA GLY A 11 31.59 -9.27 -28.59
C GLY A 11 32.74 -9.30 -27.60
N VAL A 12 33.95 -9.69 -28.03
CA VAL A 12 35.10 -9.85 -27.11
C VAL A 12 36.22 -8.82 -27.34
N VAL A 13 36.14 -8.01 -28.40
CA VAL A 13 37.23 -7.08 -28.79
C VAL A 13 37.00 -5.62 -28.35
N THR A 14 35.83 -5.27 -27.80
CA THR A 14 35.49 -3.89 -27.42
C THR A 14 35.73 -3.51 -25.95
N ILE A 15 36.04 -4.46 -25.06
CA ILE A 15 36.32 -4.16 -23.63
C ILE A 15 37.81 -3.82 -23.39
N LEU A 16 38.71 -4.24 -24.29
CA LEU A 16 40.16 -3.99 -24.18
C LEU A 16 40.61 -2.57 -24.61
N ALA A 17 39.75 -1.78 -25.26
CA ALA A 17 40.14 -0.45 -25.78
C ALA A 17 39.73 0.73 -24.88
N ILE A 18 38.86 0.53 -23.89
CA ILE A 18 38.35 1.63 -23.04
C ILE A 18 39.17 1.76 -21.73
N PHE A 19 39.87 0.71 -21.31
CA PHE A 19 40.75 0.77 -20.13
C PHE A 19 42.11 1.47 -20.38
N LEU A 20 42.45 1.78 -21.64
CA LEU A 20 43.73 2.37 -22.03
C LEU A 20 43.71 3.91 -22.21
N ILE A 21 42.57 4.59 -21.99
CA ILE A 21 42.45 6.06 -22.19
C ILE A 21 41.93 6.79 -20.94
N SER A 22 42.32 6.35 -19.74
CA SER A 22 42.20 7.21 -18.54
C SER A 22 43.43 7.15 -17.64
N LEU A 23 44.55 6.62 -18.13
CA LEU A 23 45.82 6.53 -17.40
C LEU A 23 46.89 7.54 -17.86
N VAL A 24 46.48 8.76 -18.25
CA VAL A 24 47.42 9.87 -18.43
C VAL A 24 46.84 11.11 -17.75
N ILE A 25 47.60 11.66 -16.80
CA ILE A 25 47.33 12.82 -15.91
C ILE A 25 46.69 12.45 -14.56
N ASN A 26 47.47 11.90 -13.62
CA ASN A 26 47.84 12.58 -12.37
C ASN A 26 48.85 11.72 -11.57
N SER A 27 49.70 12.35 -10.77
CA SER A 27 50.90 11.74 -10.18
C SER A 27 50.73 11.28 -8.71
N ASN A 28 50.83 9.95 -8.47
CA ASN A 28 51.19 9.25 -7.20
C ASN A 28 50.21 9.28 -5.98
N PRO A 29 50.23 8.35 -4.98
CA PRO A 29 50.65 6.91 -4.91
C PRO A 29 49.66 5.95 -4.15
N GLU A 30 49.90 4.63 -4.21
CA GLU A 30 49.90 3.58 -3.14
C GLU A 30 49.37 2.18 -3.58
N PRO A 31 49.94 1.06 -3.07
CA PRO A 31 49.71 -0.29 -3.59
C PRO A 31 48.50 -1.00 -2.93
N ILE A 32 47.75 -1.76 -3.71
CA ILE A 32 46.66 -2.64 -3.26
C ILE A 32 47.11 -4.09 -3.48
N ASP A 33 47.05 -4.90 -2.41
CA ASP A 33 47.38 -6.32 -2.39
C ASP A 33 46.37 -7.18 -3.17
N GLU A 34 46.91 -8.20 -3.85
CA GLU A 34 46.27 -9.12 -4.78
C GLU A 34 45.63 -10.30 -4.03
N ILE A 35 44.34 -10.59 -4.29
CA ILE A 35 43.63 -11.78 -3.79
C ILE A 35 43.66 -12.85 -4.90
N THR A 36 44.29 -14.00 -4.61
CA THR A 36 44.30 -15.17 -5.49
C THR A 36 43.12 -16.10 -5.19
N LEU A 37 42.45 -16.54 -6.25
CA LEU A 37 41.34 -17.50 -6.23
C LEU A 37 41.88 -18.87 -6.66
N ASP A 38 42.00 -19.81 -5.73
CA ASP A 38 42.45 -21.17 -6.03
C ASP A 38 41.29 -22.08 -6.44
N GLU A 39 41.51 -22.76 -7.56
CA GLU A 39 40.66 -23.78 -8.18
C GLU A 39 40.52 -25.03 -7.30
N ILE A 40 39.30 -25.60 -7.20
CA ILE A 40 39.12 -26.99 -6.77
C ILE A 40 38.31 -27.74 -7.84
N THR A 41 39.00 -28.71 -8.44
CA THR A 41 38.57 -29.64 -9.49
C THR A 41 37.61 -30.71 -8.97
N LEU A 42 36.61 -31.04 -9.78
CA LEU A 42 35.63 -32.11 -9.56
C LEU A 42 36.12 -33.42 -10.19
N ASP A 43 36.51 -34.40 -9.38
CA ASP A 43 36.70 -35.78 -9.82
C ASP A 43 36.51 -36.74 -8.64
N GLU A 44 35.41 -37.51 -8.65
CA GLU A 44 35.37 -38.97 -8.45
C GLU A 44 33.95 -39.46 -8.09
N LYS A 45 33.55 -40.55 -8.77
CA LYS A 45 32.32 -41.30 -8.53
C LYS A 45 32.26 -41.82 -7.09
N ILE A 46 31.25 -41.44 -6.31
CA ILE A 46 30.84 -42.18 -5.12
C ILE A 46 29.62 -43.02 -5.48
N THR A 47 29.77 -44.33 -5.31
CA THR A 47 28.76 -45.38 -5.54
C THR A 47 27.68 -45.36 -4.46
N LEU A 48 26.43 -45.55 -4.91
CA LEU A 48 25.21 -45.61 -4.11
C LEU A 48 25.12 -46.94 -3.36
N ASP A 49 25.67 -47.04 -2.15
CA ASP A 49 25.34 -48.10 -1.20
C ASP A 49 25.51 -47.55 0.23
N GLU A 50 24.43 -47.65 1.03
CA GLU A 50 24.34 -47.39 2.47
C GLU A 50 24.40 -45.93 2.96
N ILE A 51 23.34 -45.14 2.69
CA ILE A 51 22.95 -44.08 3.63
C ILE A 51 21.98 -44.72 4.63
N THR A 52 22.49 -45.07 5.80
CA THR A 52 21.71 -45.45 6.97
C THR A 52 20.81 -44.28 7.38
N LEU A 53 19.52 -44.54 7.42
CA LEU A 53 18.45 -43.63 7.82
C LEU A 53 18.49 -43.38 9.33
N ASP A 54 19.49 -42.64 9.81
CA ASP A 54 19.51 -42.16 11.19
C ASP A 54 20.15 -40.76 11.18
N GLU A 55 19.36 -39.77 11.63
CA GLU A 55 19.71 -38.36 11.85
C GLU A 55 19.78 -37.44 10.62
N ILE A 56 18.64 -37.26 9.92
CA ILE A 56 18.30 -35.92 9.41
C ILE A 56 17.66 -35.18 10.58
N THR A 57 18.44 -34.42 11.32
CA THR A 57 17.88 -33.39 12.22
C THR A 57 17.12 -32.40 11.36
N LEU A 58 15.83 -32.26 11.65
CA LEU A 58 14.90 -31.33 11.01
C LEU A 58 15.18 -29.89 11.45
N ASP A 59 16.44 -29.47 11.33
CA ASP A 59 16.88 -28.11 11.63
C ASP A 59 17.75 -27.71 10.44
N GLU A 60 17.35 -26.66 9.72
CA GLU A 60 17.95 -26.12 8.49
C GLU A 60 17.42 -26.66 7.15
N ILE A 61 16.13 -26.96 7.06
CA ILE A 61 15.39 -26.40 5.91
C ILE A 61 15.08 -24.96 6.33
N THR A 62 16.00 -24.02 6.08
CA THR A 62 15.54 -22.66 5.80
C THR A 62 14.61 -22.82 4.63
N LEU A 63 13.32 -22.82 4.94
CA LEU A 63 12.31 -22.53 3.95
C LEU A 63 12.78 -21.19 3.41
N ASP A 64 13.44 -21.21 2.26
CA ASP A 64 13.46 -20.06 1.39
C ASP A 64 11.99 -19.69 1.34
N GLU A 65 11.63 -18.66 2.10
CA GLU A 65 10.34 -18.02 1.98
C GLU A 65 10.21 -17.83 0.48
N ILE A 66 9.29 -18.59 -0.11
CA ILE A 66 8.70 -18.19 -1.37
C ILE A 66 8.15 -16.82 -1.02
N THR A 67 8.94 -15.78 -1.24
CA THR A 67 8.58 -14.40 -1.02
C THR A 67 7.43 -14.16 -1.96
N LEU A 68 6.22 -14.39 -1.47
CA LEU A 68 5.03 -13.85 -2.07
C LEU A 68 5.29 -12.35 -2.07
N ASP A 69 5.46 -11.76 -3.26
CA ASP A 69 5.78 -10.35 -3.45
C ASP A 69 4.94 -9.51 -2.47
N GLU A 70 5.58 -9.01 -1.41
CA GLU A 70 4.88 -8.31 -0.35
C GLU A 70 4.40 -6.98 -0.91
N ILE A 71 3.08 -6.79 -0.97
CA ILE A 71 2.47 -5.59 -1.53
C ILE A 71 2.78 -4.43 -0.59
N THR A 72 3.73 -3.57 -0.96
CA THR A 72 4.04 -2.34 -0.21
C THR A 72 3.27 -1.15 -0.78
N LEU A 73 2.86 -0.22 0.10
CA LEU A 73 2.18 1.00 -0.34
C LEU A 73 3.06 1.84 -1.29
N ASP A 74 4.37 1.89 -1.06
CA ASP A 74 5.31 2.63 -1.92
C ASP A 74 5.33 2.08 -3.36
N GLU A 75 5.27 0.76 -3.52
CA GLU A 75 5.18 0.14 -4.84
C GLU A 75 3.83 0.41 -5.52
N LEU A 76 2.74 0.30 -4.77
CA LEU A 76 1.39 0.62 -5.26
C LEU A 76 1.31 2.08 -5.74
N LEU A 77 1.76 3.03 -4.92
CA LEU A 77 1.77 4.46 -5.27
C LEU A 77 2.69 4.74 -6.45
N LYS A 78 3.86 4.12 -6.52
CA LYS A 78 4.78 4.27 -7.66
C LYS A 78 4.13 3.80 -8.96
N ASN A 79 3.45 2.65 -8.93
CA ASN A 79 2.73 2.12 -10.08
C ASN A 79 1.58 3.06 -10.49
N TYR A 80 0.77 3.50 -9.53
CA TYR A 80 -0.31 4.46 -9.74
C TYR A 80 0.19 5.80 -10.32
N PHE A 81 1.30 6.34 -9.81
CA PHE A 81 1.88 7.61 -10.25
C PHE A 81 2.51 7.55 -11.65
N SER A 82 2.82 6.35 -12.16
CA SER A 82 3.51 6.19 -13.45
C SER A 82 2.70 6.67 -14.65
N SER A 83 1.36 6.67 -14.57
CA SER A 83 0.45 7.18 -15.60
C SER A 83 0.13 8.67 -15.45
N HIS A 84 0.28 9.22 -14.24
CA HIS A 84 -0.08 10.58 -13.88
C HIS A 84 1.10 11.54 -14.02
N VAL A 85 1.42 11.91 -15.27
CA VAL A 85 2.64 12.67 -15.60
C VAL A 85 2.38 14.12 -16.05
N ILE A 86 1.12 14.51 -16.26
CA ILE A 86 0.80 15.84 -16.79
C ILE A 86 0.42 16.79 -15.66
N LYS A 87 1.35 17.70 -15.31
CA LYS A 87 1.07 18.75 -14.33
C LYS A 87 -0.09 19.64 -14.76
N LYS A 88 -1.03 19.86 -13.85
CA LYS A 88 -2.19 20.73 -14.04
C LYS A 88 -2.18 21.86 -13.02
N ASN A 89 -2.31 23.08 -13.51
CA ASN A 89 -2.50 24.25 -12.64
C ASN A 89 -3.85 24.15 -11.94
N ASN A 90 -3.83 24.33 -10.62
CA ASN A 90 -4.97 24.28 -9.73
C ASN A 90 -4.84 25.40 -8.67
N ASN A 91 -5.86 25.60 -7.84
CA ASN A 91 -5.86 26.58 -6.73
C ASN A 91 -5.68 25.89 -5.35
N LEU A 92 -5.13 24.68 -5.34
CA LEU A 92 -4.92 23.87 -4.14
C LEU A 92 -3.57 24.19 -3.51
N ASP A 93 -3.33 23.59 -2.35
CA ASP A 93 -2.02 23.62 -1.74
C ASP A 93 -1.02 22.69 -2.44
N PHE A 94 -1.51 21.62 -3.04
CA PHE A 94 -0.72 20.58 -3.68
C PHE A 94 -0.66 20.74 -5.21
N ASP A 95 0.46 20.33 -5.80
CA ASP A 95 0.57 20.17 -7.24
C ASP A 95 -0.25 18.93 -7.66
N THR A 96 -0.98 19.03 -8.78
CA THR A 96 -1.79 17.92 -9.30
C THR A 96 -1.31 17.46 -10.66
N TYR A 97 -1.36 16.15 -10.89
CA TYR A 97 -0.97 15.53 -12.16
C TYR A 97 -2.07 14.61 -12.67
N PHE A 98 -2.36 14.72 -13.97
CA PHE A 98 -3.38 13.93 -14.66
C PHE A 98 -2.72 12.92 -15.60
N THR A 99 -3.49 11.90 -16.01
CA THR A 99 -3.15 11.05 -17.15
C THR A 99 -3.32 11.81 -18.47
N GLU A 100 -2.74 11.28 -19.55
CA GLU A 100 -2.97 11.79 -20.91
C GLU A 100 -4.45 11.73 -21.29
N ASN A 101 -5.12 10.63 -20.93
CA ASN A 101 -6.54 10.42 -21.19
C ASN A 101 -7.39 11.47 -20.45
N ASP A 102 -7.12 11.71 -19.18
CA ASP A 102 -7.86 12.69 -18.40
C ASP A 102 -7.64 14.13 -18.86
N LEU A 103 -6.46 14.45 -19.37
CA LEU A 103 -6.27 15.76 -20.02
C LEU A 103 -7.17 15.91 -21.27
N ILE A 104 -7.33 14.84 -22.06
CA ILE A 104 -8.21 14.84 -23.24
C ILE A 104 -9.67 15.01 -22.81
N ARG A 105 -10.12 14.21 -21.83
CA ARG A 105 -11.47 14.26 -21.28
C ARG A 105 -11.79 15.64 -20.70
N TYR A 106 -10.88 16.19 -19.91
CA TYR A 106 -10.99 17.55 -19.36
C TYR A 106 -11.15 18.61 -20.46
N LYS A 107 -10.35 18.55 -21.54
CA LYS A 107 -10.47 19.48 -22.69
C LYS A 107 -11.82 19.35 -23.42
N GLN A 108 -12.41 18.16 -23.40
CA GLN A 108 -13.73 17.87 -23.94
C GLN A 108 -14.88 18.22 -22.96
N LYS A 109 -14.56 18.75 -21.77
CA LYS A 109 -15.51 19.02 -20.68
C LYS A 109 -16.21 17.74 -20.19
N LEU A 110 -15.50 16.62 -20.24
CA LEU A 110 -15.91 15.35 -19.63
C LEU A 110 -15.26 15.21 -18.25
N GLN A 111 -15.91 14.44 -17.37
CA GLN A 111 -15.36 14.08 -16.06
C GLN A 111 -14.10 13.22 -16.25
N ILE A 112 -13.07 13.45 -15.44
CA ILE A 112 -11.87 12.59 -15.40
C ILE A 112 -12.21 11.20 -14.86
N GLN A 113 -11.37 10.21 -15.11
CA GLN A 113 -11.61 8.79 -14.79
C GLN A 113 -10.49 8.15 -13.98
N ASP A 114 -9.24 8.58 -14.11
CA ASP A 114 -8.09 7.85 -13.55
C ASP A 114 -7.66 8.39 -12.17
N GLU A 115 -8.56 9.15 -11.50
CA GLU A 115 -8.27 9.92 -10.28
C GLU A 115 -7.16 10.98 -10.48
N VAL A 116 -6.63 11.53 -9.40
CA VAL A 116 -5.61 12.60 -9.45
C VAL A 116 -4.40 12.22 -8.59
N ARG A 117 -3.20 12.42 -9.14
CA ARG A 117 -1.96 12.37 -8.37
C ARG A 117 -1.66 13.72 -7.72
N PHE A 118 -1.28 13.68 -6.45
CA PHE A 118 -0.83 14.85 -5.68
C PHE A 118 0.68 14.85 -5.43
N GLU A 119 1.30 16.03 -5.42
CA GLU A 119 2.67 16.25 -4.97
C GLU A 119 2.79 17.53 -4.12
N LEU A 120 3.86 17.60 -3.32
CA LEU A 120 4.21 18.82 -2.60
C LEU A 120 4.61 19.93 -3.57
N SER A 121 3.91 21.07 -3.48
CA SER A 121 4.32 22.28 -4.17
C SER A 121 5.65 22.81 -3.59
N SER A 122 6.65 23.05 -4.45
CA SER A 122 7.97 23.58 -4.03
C SER A 122 7.90 24.96 -3.37
N GLU A 123 6.80 25.69 -3.55
CA GLU A 123 6.57 27.02 -2.97
C GLU A 123 6.08 26.98 -1.52
N LYS A 124 5.67 25.79 -1.03
CA LYS A 124 4.99 25.62 0.28
C LYS A 124 5.74 24.70 1.25
N LEU A 125 7.04 24.46 1.03
CA LEU A 125 7.84 23.54 1.86
C LEU A 125 7.79 23.86 3.36
N GLU A 126 7.91 25.15 3.76
CA GLU A 126 7.83 25.55 5.18
C GLU A 126 6.48 25.25 5.83
N LEU A 127 5.40 25.23 5.05
CA LEU A 127 4.08 24.85 5.52
C LEU A 127 4.04 23.32 5.75
N TYR A 128 4.52 22.52 4.79
CA TYR A 128 4.51 21.06 4.90
C TYR A 128 5.36 20.52 6.04
N GLU A 129 6.49 21.16 6.35
CA GLU A 129 7.30 20.80 7.52
C GLU A 129 6.50 20.87 8.83
N LYS A 130 5.47 21.73 8.91
CA LYS A 130 4.60 21.85 10.09
C LYS A 130 3.47 20.83 10.11
N LEU A 131 3.27 20.06 9.03
CA LEU A 131 2.21 19.07 8.87
C LEU A 131 2.72 17.62 8.95
N LYS A 132 4.04 17.44 9.02
CA LYS A 132 4.69 16.14 9.23
C LYS A 132 4.18 15.45 10.50
N PRO A 133 4.08 14.11 10.49
CA PRO A 133 3.54 13.35 11.61
C PRO A 133 4.37 13.49 12.88
N ASN A 134 3.75 13.14 14.01
CA ASN A 134 4.48 12.84 15.23
C ASN A 134 5.32 11.56 15.04
N LYS A 135 6.33 11.39 15.90
CA LYS A 135 7.09 10.14 15.93
C LYS A 135 6.18 8.99 16.37
N ASN A 136 6.50 7.77 15.96
CA ASN A 136 5.77 6.56 16.33
C ASN A 136 4.28 6.60 15.94
N THR A 137 3.93 7.36 14.90
CA THR A 137 2.61 7.32 14.27
C THR A 137 2.64 6.39 13.06
N ILE A 138 1.61 5.57 12.91
CA ILE A 138 1.41 4.71 11.74
C ILE A 138 0.00 4.89 11.17
N VAL A 139 -0.12 4.82 9.85
CA VAL A 139 -1.40 4.79 9.14
C VAL A 139 -1.64 3.39 8.58
N ILE A 140 -2.86 2.86 8.71
CA ILE A 140 -3.23 1.57 8.14
C ILE A 140 -3.96 1.80 6.81
N TYR A 141 -3.34 1.40 5.69
CA TYR A 141 -3.97 1.47 4.36
C TYR A 141 -4.98 0.32 4.16
N PRO A 142 -6.22 0.60 3.71
CA PRO A 142 -7.30 -0.39 3.65
C PRO A 142 -7.35 -1.17 2.32
N ILE A 143 -6.41 -2.10 2.10
CA ILE A 143 -6.39 -2.93 0.88
C ILE A 143 -7.67 -3.78 0.76
N PHE A 144 -8.17 -4.34 1.87
CA PHE A 144 -9.36 -5.18 1.82
C PHE A 144 -10.61 -4.39 1.46
N THR A 145 -10.69 -3.13 1.88
CA THR A 145 -11.80 -2.24 1.49
C THR A 145 -11.67 -1.85 0.03
N SER A 146 -10.46 -1.53 -0.45
CA SER A 146 -10.22 -1.33 -1.90
C SER A 146 -10.71 -2.52 -2.74
N ALA A 147 -10.43 -3.76 -2.31
CA ALA A 147 -10.92 -4.95 -2.98
C ALA A 147 -12.45 -5.09 -2.91
N ALA A 148 -13.07 -4.82 -1.76
CA ALA A 148 -14.51 -4.90 -1.58
C ALA A 148 -15.30 -3.94 -2.48
N TYR A 149 -14.73 -2.77 -2.80
CA TYR A 149 -15.33 -1.76 -3.67
C TYR A 149 -14.95 -1.91 -5.15
N SER A 150 -14.08 -2.86 -5.50
CA SER A 150 -13.70 -3.09 -6.90
C SER A 150 -14.88 -3.65 -7.71
N ASP A 151 -14.77 -3.57 -9.04
CA ASP A 151 -15.73 -4.21 -9.96
C ASP A 151 -15.87 -5.71 -9.64
N ASN A 152 -17.11 -6.20 -9.53
CA ASN A 152 -17.48 -7.53 -9.02
C ASN A 152 -17.12 -7.77 -7.54
N GLY A 153 -16.99 -6.69 -6.77
CA GLY A 153 -16.80 -6.71 -5.32
C GLY A 153 -18.12 -6.74 -4.53
N PHE A 154 -18.02 -6.60 -3.21
CA PHE A 154 -19.14 -6.75 -2.30
C PHE A 154 -20.30 -5.79 -2.60
N TYR A 155 -20.02 -4.57 -3.05
CA TYR A 155 -21.06 -3.58 -3.33
C TYR A 155 -21.92 -3.91 -4.55
N ASP A 156 -21.42 -4.71 -5.51
CA ASP A 156 -22.22 -5.18 -6.64
C ASP A 156 -23.32 -6.16 -6.20
N TYR A 157 -23.11 -6.89 -5.09
CA TYR A 157 -24.15 -7.70 -4.47
C TYR A 157 -25.26 -6.81 -3.89
N TYR A 158 -24.89 -5.75 -3.16
CA TYR A 158 -25.84 -4.84 -2.51
C TYR A 158 -26.58 -3.93 -3.49
N SER A 159 -25.97 -3.58 -4.63
CA SER A 159 -26.64 -2.87 -5.72
C SER A 159 -27.60 -3.76 -6.52
N GLY A 160 -27.48 -5.09 -6.38
CA GLY A 160 -28.24 -6.08 -7.12
C GLY A 160 -27.68 -6.39 -8.52
N ASP A 161 -26.45 -5.95 -8.81
CA ASP A 161 -25.75 -6.20 -10.06
C ASP A 161 -25.05 -7.58 -10.09
N CYS A 162 -24.87 -8.21 -8.92
CA CYS A 162 -24.26 -9.52 -8.76
C CYS A 162 -24.98 -10.39 -7.72
N ASP A 163 -24.82 -11.71 -7.84
CA ASP A 163 -25.27 -12.66 -6.81
C ASP A 163 -24.20 -12.86 -5.72
N GLU A 164 -24.36 -13.86 -4.86
CA GLU A 164 -23.41 -14.17 -3.78
C GLU A 164 -21.98 -14.45 -4.28
N SER A 165 -21.76 -14.67 -5.58
CA SER A 165 -20.41 -14.79 -6.12
C SER A 165 -19.56 -13.54 -5.86
N CYS A 166 -20.16 -12.35 -5.85
CA CYS A 166 -19.44 -11.12 -5.52
C CYS A 166 -19.20 -10.91 -4.03
N LEU A 167 -19.64 -11.84 -3.17
CA LEU A 167 -19.29 -11.88 -1.74
C LEU A 167 -18.12 -12.84 -1.43
N ASN A 168 -17.67 -13.60 -2.43
CA ASN A 168 -16.75 -14.71 -2.24
C ASN A 168 -15.54 -14.63 -3.17
N ASN A 169 -14.35 -14.88 -2.62
CA ASN A 169 -13.08 -14.93 -3.36
C ASN A 169 -12.74 -13.65 -4.16
N ILE A 170 -13.00 -12.48 -3.58
CA ILE A 170 -12.70 -11.18 -4.20
C ILE A 170 -11.20 -10.90 -4.11
N SER A 171 -10.55 -10.68 -5.25
CA SER A 171 -9.09 -10.52 -5.32
C SER A 171 -8.65 -9.17 -4.76
N PHE A 172 -7.61 -9.19 -3.91
CA PHE A 172 -6.95 -7.97 -3.41
C PHE A 172 -5.57 -7.71 -4.02
N LYS A 173 -5.20 -8.39 -5.11
CA LYS A 173 -3.86 -8.28 -5.74
C LYS A 173 -3.54 -6.91 -6.33
N ASN A 174 -4.55 -6.19 -6.79
CA ASN A 174 -4.39 -4.90 -7.47
C ASN A 174 -5.31 -3.87 -6.80
N PRO A 175 -5.02 -3.43 -5.56
CA PRO A 175 -5.81 -2.40 -4.92
C PRO A 175 -5.72 -1.09 -5.72
N GLU A 176 -6.85 -0.42 -5.83
CA GLU A 176 -6.99 0.88 -6.48
C GLU A 176 -7.05 2.00 -5.42
N PHE A 177 -6.58 3.19 -5.78
CA PHE A 177 -6.63 4.38 -4.93
C PHE A 177 -7.90 5.18 -5.24
N THR A 178 -9.04 4.66 -4.85
CA THR A 178 -10.36 5.27 -5.09
C THR A 178 -10.84 6.07 -3.89
N TYR A 179 -11.91 6.86 -4.08
CA TYR A 179 -12.59 7.55 -2.99
C TYR A 179 -12.92 6.60 -1.83
N ASP A 180 -13.50 5.42 -2.12
CA ASP A 180 -13.98 4.46 -1.12
C ASP A 180 -12.86 3.80 -0.31
N SER A 181 -11.63 3.79 -0.81
CA SER A 181 -10.45 3.25 -0.12
C SER A 181 -9.53 4.33 0.45
N SER A 182 -10.04 5.57 0.55
CA SER A 182 -9.29 6.73 1.04
C SER A 182 -8.06 7.06 0.19
N GLY A 183 -8.21 6.99 -1.14
CA GLY A 183 -7.12 7.17 -2.11
C GLY A 183 -6.44 8.54 -2.02
N ILE A 184 -7.20 9.64 -1.93
CA ILE A 184 -6.62 10.99 -1.84
C ILE A 184 -5.95 11.19 -0.47
N THR A 185 -6.61 10.76 0.60
CA THR A 185 -6.10 10.83 1.98
C THR A 185 -4.78 10.08 2.12
N THR A 186 -4.70 8.89 1.54
CA THR A 186 -3.47 8.09 1.49
C THR A 186 -2.35 8.85 0.82
N GLN A 187 -2.59 9.40 -0.38
CA GLN A 187 -1.58 10.19 -1.09
C GLN A 187 -1.11 11.39 -0.27
N ILE A 188 -2.05 12.19 0.27
CA ILE A 188 -1.73 13.41 1.01
C ILE A 188 -0.91 13.11 2.28
N LEU A 189 -1.31 12.11 3.07
CA LEU A 189 -0.54 11.74 4.26
C LEU A 189 0.83 11.15 3.89
N HIS A 190 0.91 10.33 2.84
CA HIS A 190 2.17 9.75 2.37
C HIS A 190 3.18 10.82 1.93
N ILE A 191 2.79 11.76 1.08
CA ILE A 191 3.70 12.83 0.62
C ILE A 191 4.09 13.79 1.75
N LEU A 192 3.30 13.86 2.83
CA LEU A 192 3.64 14.60 4.05
C LEU A 192 4.55 13.81 5.01
N GLY A 193 4.91 12.57 4.68
CA GLY A 193 5.86 11.76 5.42
C GLY A 193 5.26 10.92 6.53
N TYR A 194 3.95 10.65 6.51
CA TYR A 194 3.34 9.62 7.35
C TYR A 194 3.82 8.24 6.90
N ASN A 195 4.18 7.40 7.87
CA ASN A 195 4.51 6.00 7.59
C ASN A 195 3.22 5.19 7.47
N PHE A 196 3.28 4.15 6.64
CA PHE A 196 2.15 3.27 6.39
C PHE A 196 2.52 1.82 6.61
N ILE A 197 1.53 1.07 7.07
CA ILE A 197 1.40 -0.37 6.91
C ILE A 197 0.06 -0.65 6.23
N THR A 198 -0.12 -1.86 5.72
CA THR A 198 -1.38 -2.31 5.14
C THR A 198 -2.20 -3.06 6.18
N ASP A 199 -3.50 -3.18 5.96
CA ASP A 199 -4.34 -4.13 6.70
C ASP A 199 -3.91 -5.60 6.53
N ILE A 200 -3.23 -5.95 5.44
CA ILE A 200 -2.56 -7.26 5.28
C ILE A 200 -1.47 -7.45 6.34
N ASP A 201 -0.63 -6.43 6.59
CA ASP A 201 0.45 -6.49 7.58
C ASP A 201 -0.11 -6.66 8.99
N VAL A 202 -1.18 -5.92 9.29
CA VAL A 202 -1.88 -5.99 10.58
C VAL A 202 -2.56 -7.35 10.77
N ASP A 203 -3.19 -7.90 9.73
CA ASP A 203 -3.74 -9.24 9.82
C ASP A 203 -2.61 -10.26 10.03
N LYS A 204 -1.60 -10.32 9.16
CA LYS A 204 -0.51 -11.31 9.29
C LYS A 204 0.25 -11.20 10.62
N ASN A 205 0.45 -9.99 11.12
CA ASN A 205 1.21 -9.73 12.35
C ASN A 205 0.55 -8.63 13.21
N PRO A 206 -0.48 -8.94 14.00
CA PRO A 206 -1.23 -7.93 14.76
C PRO A 206 -0.38 -7.21 15.82
N GLU A 207 0.62 -7.88 16.40
CA GLU A 207 1.55 -7.31 17.38
C GLU A 207 2.40 -6.16 16.80
N ILE A 208 2.43 -5.97 15.47
CA ILE A 208 3.11 -4.84 14.84
C ILE A 208 2.61 -3.49 15.37
N LEU A 209 1.33 -3.40 15.75
CA LEU A 209 0.74 -2.15 16.24
C LEU A 209 1.33 -1.71 17.60
N GLU A 210 1.84 -2.64 18.41
CA GLU A 210 2.45 -2.32 19.72
C GLU A 210 3.73 -1.48 19.60
N LYS A 211 4.30 -1.38 18.40
CA LYS A 211 5.49 -0.56 18.11
C LYS A 211 5.18 0.93 17.98
N TYR A 212 3.90 1.29 17.87
CA TYR A 212 3.45 2.64 17.56
C TYR A 212 2.69 3.25 18.73
N GLU A 213 2.87 4.54 18.93
CA GLU A 213 2.16 5.31 19.97
C GLU A 213 0.78 5.75 19.48
N THR A 214 0.63 5.95 18.18
CA THR A 214 -0.62 6.39 17.54
C THR A 214 -0.86 5.56 16.28
N VAL A 215 -2.06 4.99 16.19
CA VAL A 215 -2.53 4.28 14.99
C VAL A 215 -3.64 5.09 14.35
N ILE A 216 -3.49 5.40 13.07
CA ILE A 216 -4.47 6.12 12.26
C ILE A 216 -5.16 5.13 11.34
N LEU A 217 -6.49 5.09 11.41
CA LEU A 217 -7.34 4.33 10.50
C LEU A 217 -7.89 5.23 9.41
N LEU A 218 -7.85 4.73 8.18
CA LEU A 218 -8.56 5.30 7.04
C LEU A 218 -9.96 4.65 6.97
N HIS A 219 -10.50 4.43 5.77
CA HIS A 219 -11.70 3.64 5.58
C HIS A 219 -11.42 2.13 5.65
N ASN A 220 -10.87 1.64 6.77
CA ASN A 220 -10.66 0.21 7.04
C ASN A 220 -11.99 -0.44 7.42
N GLU A 221 -12.95 -0.46 6.51
CA GLU A 221 -14.31 -0.95 6.71
C GLU A 221 -14.36 -2.47 6.87
N TYR A 222 -13.65 -3.18 6.01
CA TYR A 222 -13.60 -4.64 5.98
C TYR A 222 -12.34 -5.14 6.66
N VAL A 223 -12.50 -5.87 7.77
CA VAL A 223 -11.38 -6.38 8.58
C VAL A 223 -11.65 -7.79 9.06
N THR A 224 -10.60 -8.51 9.46
CA THR A 224 -10.78 -9.81 10.15
C THR A 224 -11.08 -9.58 11.63
N GLN A 225 -11.64 -10.59 12.32
CA GLN A 225 -11.84 -10.54 13.77
C GLN A 225 -10.53 -10.26 14.52
N LYS A 226 -9.42 -10.85 14.08
CA LYS A 226 -8.09 -10.67 14.68
C LYS A 226 -7.61 -9.22 14.54
N MET A 227 -7.80 -8.59 13.38
CA MET A 227 -7.52 -7.17 13.21
C MET A 227 -8.40 -6.31 14.12
N PHE A 228 -9.71 -6.60 14.17
CA PHE A 228 -10.65 -5.87 15.03
C PHE A 228 -10.20 -5.88 16.49
N ASP A 229 -9.87 -7.05 17.03
CA ASP A 229 -9.44 -7.23 18.42
C ASP A 229 -8.14 -6.44 18.72
N THR A 230 -7.15 -6.53 17.83
CA THR A 230 -5.87 -5.82 17.98
C THR A 230 -6.01 -4.30 17.82
N ILE A 231 -6.79 -3.85 16.84
CA ILE A 231 -6.97 -2.41 16.59
C ILE A 231 -7.72 -1.79 17.77
N THR A 232 -8.84 -2.36 18.18
CA THR A 232 -9.72 -1.77 19.22
C THR A 232 -9.08 -1.82 20.61
N SER A 233 -8.13 -2.72 20.85
CA SER A 233 -7.34 -2.77 22.09
C SER A 233 -6.18 -1.77 22.12
N HIS A 234 -5.81 -1.15 20.99
CA HIS A 234 -4.76 -0.14 20.94
C HIS A 234 -5.14 1.11 21.76
N PRO A 235 -4.26 1.67 22.60
CA PRO A 235 -4.61 2.73 23.55
C PRO A 235 -4.87 4.09 22.92
N ASN A 236 -4.42 4.32 21.69
CA ASN A 236 -4.55 5.60 20.99
C ASN A 236 -4.79 5.42 19.49
N LEU A 237 -6.04 5.66 19.09
CA LEU A 237 -6.54 5.54 17.73
C LEU A 237 -6.99 6.90 17.19
N ILE A 238 -6.76 7.14 15.91
CA ILE A 238 -7.38 8.24 15.17
C ILE A 238 -8.15 7.64 14.01
N PHE A 239 -9.48 7.64 14.09
CA PHE A 239 -10.33 7.26 12.98
C PHE A 239 -10.54 8.47 12.08
N LEU A 240 -10.02 8.40 10.85
CA LEU A 240 -10.24 9.45 9.84
C LEU A 240 -11.53 9.25 9.06
N SER A 241 -12.05 8.03 8.98
CA SER A 241 -13.30 7.76 8.27
C SER A 241 -14.31 7.08 9.20
N PRO A 242 -15.59 7.51 9.20
CA PRO A 242 -16.72 6.69 9.65
C PRO A 242 -16.77 5.37 8.89
N ASN A 243 -17.60 4.44 9.40
CA ASN A 243 -17.78 3.12 8.79
C ASN A 243 -16.51 2.24 8.77
N ALA A 244 -15.43 2.65 9.44
CA ALA A 244 -14.29 1.78 9.72
C ALA A 244 -14.65 0.70 10.75
N LEU A 245 -14.10 -0.52 10.58
CA LEU A 245 -14.33 -1.69 11.42
C LEU A 245 -15.81 -2.13 11.43
N TYR A 246 -16.47 -2.09 10.27
CA TYR A 246 -17.90 -2.36 10.15
C TYR A 246 -18.23 -3.79 9.77
N ALA A 247 -17.43 -4.40 8.89
CA ALA A 247 -17.70 -5.70 8.28
C ALA A 247 -16.56 -6.70 8.53
N GLU A 248 -16.93 -7.95 8.83
CA GLU A 248 -16.00 -9.05 9.06
C GLU A 248 -15.78 -9.85 7.78
N ILE A 249 -14.51 -10.06 7.45
CA ILE A 249 -14.07 -10.87 6.31
C ILE A 249 -13.19 -12.04 6.72
N LYS A 250 -13.09 -13.01 5.84
CA LYS A 250 -12.03 -14.02 5.83
C LYS A 250 -11.07 -13.73 4.69
N VAL A 251 -9.78 -13.91 4.95
CA VAL A 251 -8.71 -13.74 3.97
C VAL A 251 -8.13 -15.11 3.59
N ASP A 252 -7.91 -15.33 2.29
CA ASP A 252 -7.16 -16.44 1.72
C ASP A 252 -5.89 -15.87 1.06
N TYR A 253 -4.74 -16.05 1.71
CA TYR A 253 -3.47 -15.52 1.22
C TYR A 253 -2.88 -16.32 0.06
N ASP A 254 -3.18 -17.61 -0.06
CA ASP A 254 -2.69 -18.45 -1.16
C ASP A 254 -3.28 -17.99 -2.49
N ASN A 255 -4.56 -17.60 -2.47
CA ASN A 255 -5.27 -17.07 -3.63
C ASN A 255 -5.27 -15.54 -3.71
N SER A 256 -4.86 -14.87 -2.63
CA SER A 256 -4.96 -13.42 -2.42
C SER A 256 -6.39 -12.90 -2.61
N THR A 257 -7.33 -13.54 -1.92
CA THR A 257 -8.75 -13.20 -1.96
C THR A 257 -9.37 -12.96 -0.59
N ILE A 258 -10.46 -12.20 -0.55
CA ILE A 258 -11.32 -12.00 0.62
C ILE A 258 -12.72 -12.58 0.39
N THR A 259 -13.40 -12.93 1.46
CA THR A 259 -14.79 -13.39 1.47
C THR A 259 -15.53 -12.72 2.62
N LEU A 260 -16.71 -12.18 2.35
CA LEU A 260 -17.54 -11.56 3.39
C LEU A 260 -18.08 -12.64 4.32
N ILE A 261 -17.89 -12.44 5.63
CA ILE A 261 -18.42 -13.32 6.67
C ILE A 261 -19.69 -12.71 7.26
N ARG A 262 -19.63 -11.43 7.65
CA ARG A 262 -20.78 -10.70 8.17
C ARG A 262 -20.65 -9.18 8.10
N GLY A 263 -21.77 -8.47 8.17
CA GLY A 263 -21.88 -7.01 8.05
C GLY A 263 -22.79 -6.62 6.87
N HIS A 264 -23.26 -5.37 6.81
CA HIS A 264 -24.13 -4.87 5.72
C HIS A 264 -25.42 -5.68 5.51
N ASP A 265 -26.02 -6.17 6.59
CA ASP A 265 -27.22 -7.03 6.52
C ASP A 265 -26.95 -8.40 5.86
N TYR A 266 -25.70 -8.85 5.90
CA TYR A 266 -25.28 -10.19 5.51
C TYR A 266 -24.62 -10.90 6.71
N PRO A 267 -25.08 -12.10 7.13
CA PRO A 267 -26.43 -12.60 6.86
C PRO A 267 -27.50 -11.59 7.36
N PRO A 268 -28.78 -11.74 6.94
CA PRO A 268 -29.83 -10.80 7.31
C PRO A 268 -29.88 -10.49 8.81
N GLU A 269 -30.18 -9.25 9.13
CA GLU A 269 -30.22 -8.63 10.47
C GLU A 269 -28.85 -8.37 11.11
N VAL A 270 -27.74 -8.57 10.38
CA VAL A 270 -26.38 -8.26 10.84
C VAL A 270 -25.82 -7.04 10.10
N SER A 271 -26.18 -5.83 10.56
CA SER A 271 -25.66 -4.58 10.01
C SER A 271 -24.19 -4.36 10.41
N ASN A 272 -23.90 -4.17 11.70
CA ASN A 272 -22.53 -4.05 12.21
C ASN A 272 -21.99 -5.43 12.62
N ALA A 273 -20.91 -5.86 11.97
CA ALA A 273 -20.28 -7.16 12.16
C ALA A 273 -19.54 -7.32 13.50
N PHE A 274 -19.37 -6.29 14.29
CA PHE A 274 -18.67 -6.41 15.58
C PHE A 274 -19.50 -5.89 16.74
N GLY A 275 -20.66 -5.27 16.47
CA GLY A 275 -21.43 -4.54 17.48
C GLY A 275 -20.59 -3.46 18.15
N TYR A 276 -19.69 -2.82 17.38
CA TYR A 276 -18.74 -1.88 17.91
C TYR A 276 -19.40 -0.53 18.17
N GLU A 277 -19.65 -0.20 19.45
CA GLU A 277 -20.43 0.99 19.85
C GLU A 277 -19.88 2.31 19.30
N ILE A 278 -18.55 2.41 19.08
CA ILE A 278 -17.94 3.59 18.46
C ILE A 278 -18.35 3.68 16.99
N GLU A 279 -18.26 2.58 16.23
CA GLU A 279 -18.73 2.57 14.85
C GLU A 279 -20.21 2.98 14.79
N GLU A 280 -21.09 2.34 15.59
CA GLU A 280 -22.54 2.63 15.56
C GLU A 280 -22.86 4.11 15.83
N LYS A 281 -22.08 4.74 16.72
CA LYS A 281 -22.23 6.15 17.07
C LYS A 281 -21.85 7.09 15.92
N PHE A 282 -20.84 6.74 15.14
CA PHE A 282 -20.30 7.57 14.06
C PHE A 282 -20.81 7.18 12.67
N HIS A 283 -21.42 6.01 12.50
CA HIS A 283 -21.96 5.51 11.23
C HIS A 283 -22.77 6.55 10.45
N LYS A 284 -23.62 7.30 11.14
CA LYS A 284 -24.43 8.39 10.57
C LYS A 284 -23.66 9.50 9.83
N TYR A 285 -22.34 9.56 9.96
CA TYR A 285 -21.47 10.55 9.32
C TYR A 285 -20.81 10.03 8.04
N GLU A 286 -20.97 8.76 7.67
CA GLU A 286 -20.31 8.16 6.49
C GLU A 286 -20.62 8.89 5.18
N SER A 287 -21.82 9.49 5.08
CA SER A 287 -22.26 10.19 3.88
C SER A 287 -21.81 11.65 3.81
N ASP A 288 -21.16 12.19 4.85
CA ASP A 288 -20.60 13.55 4.83
C ASP A 288 -19.23 13.57 4.13
N GLY A 289 -19.25 13.50 2.80
CA GLY A 289 -18.05 13.58 1.96
C GLY A 289 -17.52 15.00 1.74
N ASP A 290 -18.33 16.02 2.01
CA ASP A 290 -17.92 17.43 1.93
C ASP A 290 -17.00 17.78 3.11
N CYS A 291 -17.27 17.20 4.29
CA CYS A 291 -16.43 17.26 5.48
C CYS A 291 -16.03 18.71 5.85
N ILE A 292 -16.96 19.66 5.65
CA ILE A 292 -16.73 21.11 5.84
C ILE A 292 -16.73 21.46 7.34
N ASN A 293 -17.67 20.89 8.11
CA ASN A 293 -17.84 21.15 9.55
C ASN A 293 -17.21 20.03 10.38
N TRP A 294 -16.02 19.60 9.96
CA TRP A 294 -15.30 18.52 10.60
C TRP A 294 -14.97 18.84 12.06
N GLU A 295 -15.06 17.83 12.92
CA GLU A 295 -14.70 17.85 14.32
C GLU A 295 -14.17 16.47 14.72
N PHE A 296 -13.08 16.46 15.49
CA PHE A 296 -12.60 15.24 16.14
C PHE A 296 -13.26 15.10 17.51
N PHE A 297 -14.04 14.04 17.66
CA PHE A 297 -14.66 13.67 18.92
C PHE A 297 -13.75 12.76 19.69
N LYS A 298 -13.55 13.06 20.97
CA LYS A 298 -12.84 12.14 21.87
C LYS A 298 -13.68 10.88 22.11
N ILE A 299 -13.03 9.72 21.98
CA ILE A 299 -13.57 8.40 22.32
C ILE A 299 -12.72 7.78 23.43
N GLU A 300 -13.04 6.55 23.86
CA GLU A 300 -12.35 5.89 24.97
C GLU A 300 -10.84 5.72 24.69
N ASN A 301 -10.49 5.25 23.50
CA ASN A 301 -9.15 4.92 23.06
C ASN A 301 -8.63 5.85 21.96
N GLY A 302 -9.03 7.14 21.96
CA GLY A 302 -8.48 8.14 21.03
C GLY A 302 -9.50 9.14 20.50
N TYR A 303 -9.53 9.35 19.18
CA TYR A 303 -10.37 10.34 18.51
C TYR A 303 -11.02 9.78 17.24
N HIS A 304 -12.20 10.30 16.90
CA HIS A 304 -12.94 9.92 15.70
C HIS A 304 -13.44 11.16 14.95
N LEU A 305 -13.18 11.21 13.64
CA LEU A 305 -13.67 12.27 12.76
C LEU A 305 -15.16 12.06 12.43
N ASN A 306 -15.93 13.15 12.31
CA ASN A 306 -17.37 13.11 12.03
C ASN A 306 -17.73 13.33 10.55
N CYS A 307 -16.85 12.94 9.62
CA CYS A 307 -17.08 13.04 8.18
C CYS A 307 -16.05 12.19 7.42
N TYR A 308 -16.27 12.00 6.12
CA TYR A 308 -15.38 11.26 5.24
C TYR A 308 -14.41 12.22 4.51
N PRO A 309 -13.11 12.25 4.86
CA PRO A 309 -12.23 13.35 4.50
C PRO A 309 -11.65 13.27 3.09
N ASP A 310 -11.80 12.15 2.37
CA ASP A 310 -11.12 11.94 1.08
C ASP A 310 -11.50 12.99 0.04
N GLY A 311 -12.77 13.44 0.07
CA GLY A 311 -13.29 14.49 -0.80
C GLY A 311 -12.80 15.90 -0.46
N SER A 312 -12.12 16.10 0.68
CA SER A 312 -11.79 17.46 1.17
C SER A 312 -10.36 17.67 1.66
N ILE A 313 -9.64 16.61 2.03
CA ILE A 313 -8.35 16.72 2.70
C ILE A 313 -7.30 17.50 1.88
N HIS A 314 -7.34 17.38 0.57
CA HIS A 314 -6.42 18.02 -0.38
C HIS A 314 -6.57 19.57 -0.47
N TYR A 315 -7.62 20.15 0.12
CA TYR A 315 -7.75 21.61 0.29
C TYR A 315 -7.98 22.03 1.75
N ASN A 316 -7.83 21.09 2.71
CA ASN A 316 -8.15 21.32 4.11
C ASN A 316 -6.91 21.12 5.00
N LEU A 317 -5.96 22.05 4.92
CA LEU A 317 -4.75 22.03 5.74
C LEU A 317 -5.05 22.09 7.25
N GLY A 318 -6.19 22.68 7.64
CA GLY A 318 -6.63 22.73 9.03
C GLY A 318 -6.92 21.34 9.59
N LEU A 319 -7.59 20.49 8.81
CA LEU A 319 -7.82 19.09 9.15
C LEU A 319 -6.49 18.34 9.32
N ILE A 320 -5.58 18.49 8.36
CA ILE A 320 -4.25 17.84 8.41
C ILE A 320 -3.45 18.29 9.64
N ALA A 321 -3.45 19.60 9.92
CA ALA A 321 -2.79 20.14 11.11
C ALA A 321 -3.41 19.56 12.39
N LYS A 322 -4.73 19.37 12.42
CA LYS A 322 -5.41 18.76 13.56
C LYS A 322 -5.04 17.29 13.74
N ILE A 323 -4.95 16.50 12.66
CA ILE A 323 -4.49 15.09 12.71
C ILE A 323 -3.13 15.00 13.38
N LYS A 324 -2.19 15.87 12.98
CA LYS A 324 -0.85 15.94 13.58
C LYS A 324 -0.89 16.32 15.07
N ASP A 325 -1.84 17.14 15.50
CA ASP A 325 -1.91 17.61 16.89
C ASP A 325 -2.58 16.62 17.86
N LEU A 326 -3.09 15.49 17.37
CA LEU A 326 -3.70 14.40 18.15
C LEU A 326 -2.68 13.30 18.48
#